data_AF-A0AAJ5C4C0-F1
#
_entry.id   AF-A0AAJ5C4C0-F1
#
_cell.length_a   1.000
_cell.length_b   1.000
_cell.length_c   1.000
_cell.angle_alpha   90.00
_cell.angle_beta   90.00
_cell.angle_gamma   90.00
#
_symmetry.space_group_name_H-M   'P 1'
#
loop_
_entity.id
_entity.type
_entity.pdbx_description
1 polymer ?
#
loop_
_entity_poly.entity_id
_entity_poly.type
_entity_poly.pdbx_seq_one_letter_code
_entity_poly.pdbx_strand_id
1 'polypeptide(L)'
;MLIRTCPLSLVVLLFSACSVAFSASQRPQSHNMTLFAAGYNGTIIPYSLNPTDPAIKPISPGVQPNASGTSPSWIAFSSSSRKTDTLYAVTDFYSVDEASPGRVFSHTYDPSTGAIVQSGSPTQRSNGTSAGGDGPVSCLVGHGPSKNLLFVANYNSGTASVIPINPPDGTLAEEPKEVFQFTRPSNQPKIGPVADRQDHSYAHQVSISPSGRWVYVCDLGADQIHHLRIHPNGEVKFTASTDVKVGSGPRHITFHKDCKGQVSAYLASELDNTVSSFKVNEDTGELKLIGDPILASPPGVPLSGEGILPTNRTTAEIAVVPAGDFVYVSNRGDEVEDHISIFKRDQQTGELSFQEWVKSGGRMPRHFSLSSDTRRDDQAKWLVVGHQTDQNIVVYERDATTGKLAKRDTRPDVGQVAFTGFSPF
;
A
#
# COMPACT_ATOMS: atom_id res chain seq x y z
N MET A 1 -80.37 -41.74 12.32
CA MET A 1 -81.06 -42.59 11.35
C MET A 1 -80.55 -42.26 9.95
N LEU A 2 -79.63 -43.11 9.47
CA LEU A 2 -79.32 -43.51 8.08
C LEU A 2 -79.44 -42.49 6.93
N ILE A 3 -78.31 -42.09 6.32
CA ILE A 3 -77.68 -42.65 5.10
C ILE A 3 -78.40 -42.24 3.80
N ARG A 4 -77.70 -41.45 2.98
CA ARG A 4 -77.63 -41.62 1.51
C ARG A 4 -76.20 -41.35 1.03
N THR A 5 -75.72 -42.29 0.23
CA THR A 5 -74.38 -42.44 -0.37
C THR A 5 -74.22 -41.64 -1.66
N CYS A 6 -72.99 -41.21 -1.98
CA CYS A 6 -72.55 -40.99 -3.37
C CYS A 6 -71.02 -41.25 -3.46
N PRO A 7 -70.51 -41.96 -4.50
CA PRO A 7 -69.12 -42.42 -4.55
C PRO A 7 -68.20 -41.41 -5.25
N LEU A 8 -66.98 -41.22 -4.73
CA LEU A 8 -65.90 -40.54 -5.45
C LEU A 8 -65.05 -41.58 -6.18
N SER A 9 -65.01 -41.50 -7.51
CA SER A 9 -64.13 -42.31 -8.36
C SER A 9 -62.75 -41.68 -8.45
N LEU A 10 -61.75 -42.56 -8.35
CA LEU A 10 -60.32 -42.32 -8.37
C LEU A 10 -59.86 -41.92 -9.79
N VAL A 11 -59.24 -40.74 -9.95
CA VAL A 11 -58.51 -40.36 -11.17
C VAL A 11 -57.01 -40.44 -10.88
N VAL A 12 -56.34 -41.34 -11.57
CA VAL A 12 -54.88 -41.52 -11.56
C VAL A 12 -54.26 -40.44 -12.46
N LEU A 13 -53.48 -39.52 -11.90
CA LEU A 13 -52.66 -38.56 -12.64
C LEU A 13 -51.20 -39.02 -12.59
N LEU A 14 -50.69 -39.45 -13.75
CA LEU A 14 -49.28 -39.74 -14.00
C LEU A 14 -48.45 -38.45 -13.93
N PHE A 15 -47.58 -38.33 -12.93
CA PHE A 15 -46.56 -37.28 -12.88
C PHE A 15 -45.34 -37.71 -13.70
N SER A 16 -45.10 -37.03 -14.83
CA SER A 16 -43.85 -37.10 -15.58
C SER A 16 -42.79 -36.28 -14.85
N ALA A 17 -41.77 -36.95 -14.30
CA ALA A 17 -40.63 -36.29 -13.67
C ALA A 17 -39.74 -35.66 -14.74
N CYS A 18 -39.80 -34.34 -14.89
CA CYS A 18 -38.85 -33.56 -15.68
C CYS A 18 -37.63 -33.27 -14.80
N SER A 19 -36.56 -34.03 -14.97
CA SER A 19 -35.26 -33.76 -14.35
C SER A 19 -34.64 -32.53 -15.00
N VAL A 20 -34.74 -31.38 -14.33
CA VAL A 20 -34.00 -30.17 -14.70
C VAL A 20 -32.56 -30.36 -14.26
N ALA A 21 -31.68 -30.66 -15.20
CA ALA A 21 -30.24 -30.64 -14.97
C ALA A 21 -29.82 -29.20 -14.67
N PHE A 22 -29.42 -28.93 -13.44
CA PHE A 22 -28.66 -27.73 -13.11
C PHE A 22 -27.30 -27.85 -13.82
N SER A 23 -27.14 -27.13 -14.92
CA SER A 23 -25.82 -26.82 -15.47
C SER A 23 -25.03 -26.09 -14.39
N ALA A 24 -23.96 -26.71 -13.91
CA ALA A 24 -22.98 -26.03 -13.08
C ALA A 24 -22.49 -24.82 -13.87
N SER A 25 -22.81 -23.61 -13.41
CA SER A 25 -22.21 -22.41 -13.97
C SER A 25 -20.69 -22.58 -13.89
N GLN A 26 -20.04 -22.54 -15.05
CA GLN A 26 -18.59 -22.46 -15.09
C GLN A 26 -18.19 -21.26 -14.24
N ARG A 27 -17.39 -21.51 -13.18
CA ARG A 27 -16.74 -20.41 -12.46
C ARG A 27 -16.05 -19.55 -13.52
N PRO A 28 -16.21 -18.21 -13.51
CA PRO A 28 -15.52 -17.35 -14.46
C PRO A 28 -14.03 -17.68 -14.42
N GLN A 29 -13.39 -17.78 -15.60
CA GLN A 29 -11.94 -17.95 -15.71
C GLN A 29 -11.26 -16.99 -14.73
N SER A 30 -10.43 -17.51 -13.84
CA SER A 30 -9.68 -16.68 -12.90
C SER A 30 -8.76 -15.77 -13.70
N HIS A 31 -9.16 -14.51 -13.87
CA HIS A 31 -8.31 -13.55 -14.55
C HIS A 31 -7.04 -13.33 -13.72
N ASN A 32 -5.90 -13.29 -14.39
CA ASN A 32 -4.62 -13.03 -13.75
C ASN A 32 -4.66 -11.67 -13.04
N MET A 33 -3.99 -11.62 -11.89
CA MET A 33 -3.68 -10.39 -11.18
C MET A 33 -2.46 -9.74 -11.82
N THR A 34 -2.44 -8.40 -11.84
CA THR A 34 -1.30 -7.61 -12.30
C THR A 34 -0.62 -6.98 -11.09
N LEU A 35 0.69 -7.09 -11.01
CA LEU A 35 1.52 -6.39 -10.05
C LEU A 35 2.64 -5.64 -10.76
N PHE A 36 3.09 -4.53 -10.20
CA PHE A 36 4.19 -3.74 -10.74
C PHE A 36 5.37 -3.83 -9.78
N ALA A 37 6.57 -4.02 -10.32
CA ALA A 37 7.81 -3.80 -9.59
C ALA A 37 8.55 -2.62 -10.19
N ALA A 38 8.99 -1.70 -9.34
CA ALA A 38 9.77 -0.54 -9.73
C ALA A 38 10.94 -0.35 -8.76
N GLY A 39 12.00 0.29 -9.21
CA GLY A 39 13.24 0.29 -8.44
C GLY A 39 14.32 1.27 -8.89
N TYR A 40 15.41 1.30 -8.13
CA TYR A 40 16.56 2.18 -8.32
C TYR A 40 17.41 1.88 -9.56
N ASN A 41 16.98 0.90 -10.36
CA ASN A 41 17.50 0.65 -11.69
C ASN A 41 16.75 1.43 -12.79
N GLY A 42 15.83 2.33 -12.41
CA GLY A 42 15.08 3.16 -13.36
C GLY A 42 13.96 2.43 -14.10
N THR A 43 13.57 1.22 -13.67
CA THR A 43 12.59 0.38 -14.38
C THR A 43 11.23 0.35 -13.69
N ILE A 44 10.18 0.13 -14.47
CA ILE A 44 8.83 -0.18 -13.99
C ILE A 44 8.31 -1.35 -14.82
N ILE A 45 8.22 -2.54 -14.23
CA ILE A 45 7.89 -3.77 -14.95
C ILE A 45 6.54 -4.33 -14.43
N PRO A 46 5.57 -4.57 -15.32
CA PRO A 46 4.34 -5.26 -14.97
C PRO A 46 4.52 -6.79 -15.02
N TYR A 47 4.06 -7.47 -13.99
CA TYR A 47 4.05 -8.92 -13.86
C TYR A 47 2.62 -9.43 -13.69
N SER A 48 2.40 -10.66 -14.15
CA SER A 48 1.17 -11.41 -13.95
C SER A 48 1.34 -12.45 -12.85
N LEU A 49 0.32 -12.61 -12.02
CA LEU A 49 0.18 -13.68 -11.04
C LEU A 49 -1.15 -14.40 -11.29
N ASN A 50 -1.10 -15.71 -11.53
CA ASN A 50 -2.30 -16.53 -11.69
C ASN A 50 -2.77 -17.01 -10.31
N PRO A 51 -4.05 -16.84 -9.92
CA PRO A 51 -4.55 -17.32 -8.63
C PRO A 51 -4.42 -18.83 -8.39
N THR A 52 -4.18 -19.62 -9.44
CA THR A 52 -4.01 -21.08 -9.40
C THR A 52 -2.57 -21.54 -9.66
N ASP A 53 -1.71 -20.66 -10.18
CA ASP A 53 -0.29 -20.91 -10.44
C ASP A 53 0.51 -19.72 -9.88
N PRO A 54 1.20 -19.88 -8.74
CA PRO A 54 1.87 -18.78 -8.06
C PRO A 54 3.10 -18.23 -8.80
N ALA A 55 3.48 -18.83 -9.93
CA ALA A 55 4.60 -18.35 -10.73
C ALA A 55 4.34 -16.95 -11.30
N ILE A 56 5.24 -16.00 -11.01
CA ILE A 56 5.13 -14.65 -11.57
C ILE A 56 5.88 -14.53 -12.89
N LYS A 57 5.24 -13.88 -13.87
CA LYS A 57 5.79 -13.72 -15.23
C LYS A 57 5.67 -12.28 -15.69
N PRO A 58 6.75 -11.68 -16.26
CA PRO A 58 6.64 -10.34 -16.82
C PRO A 58 5.62 -10.35 -17.96
N ILE A 59 4.77 -9.32 -18.00
CA ILE A 59 3.77 -9.14 -19.05
C ILE A 59 4.40 -8.45 -20.26
N SER A 60 5.30 -7.49 -20.00
CA SER A 60 6.05 -6.76 -21.01
C SER A 60 7.43 -6.36 -20.46
N PRO A 61 8.33 -5.80 -21.29
CA PRO A 61 9.58 -5.21 -20.83
C PRO A 61 9.40 -3.99 -19.91
N GLY A 62 8.19 -3.45 -19.81
CA GLY A 62 7.88 -2.28 -18.99
C GLY A 62 8.59 -0.99 -19.44
N VAL A 63 8.75 -0.07 -18.50
CA VAL A 63 9.52 1.17 -18.68
C VAL A 63 11.01 0.85 -18.62
N GLN A 64 11.73 1.28 -19.65
CA GLN A 64 13.18 1.11 -19.74
C GLN A 64 13.92 2.01 -18.75
N PRO A 65 15.14 1.64 -18.31
CA PRO A 65 15.95 2.43 -17.39
C PRO A 65 16.01 3.91 -17.79
N ASN A 66 15.77 4.79 -16.83
CA ASN A 66 15.85 6.25 -16.98
C ASN A 66 14.82 6.89 -17.92
N ALA A 67 13.88 6.11 -18.48
CA ALA A 67 12.85 6.66 -19.35
C ALA A 67 11.76 7.42 -18.55
N SER A 68 11.59 7.14 -17.26
CA SER A 68 10.64 7.82 -16.37
C SER A 68 11.29 8.17 -15.04
N GLY A 69 12.41 8.88 -15.12
CA GLY A 69 13.24 9.17 -13.94
C GLY A 69 14.25 8.07 -13.66
N THR A 70 15.20 8.35 -12.78
CA THR A 70 16.30 7.42 -12.46
C THR A 70 15.96 6.44 -11.35
N SER A 71 15.00 6.81 -10.50
CA SER A 71 14.68 6.15 -9.23
C SER A 71 13.16 6.07 -9.00
N PRO A 72 12.39 5.34 -9.83
CA PRO A 72 10.96 5.13 -9.61
C PRO A 72 10.70 4.32 -8.33
N SER A 73 10.61 4.98 -7.18
CA SER A 73 10.64 4.35 -5.86
C SER A 73 9.25 4.08 -5.26
N TRP A 74 8.20 4.64 -5.85
CA TRP A 74 6.80 4.42 -5.46
C TRP A 74 5.86 4.57 -6.66
N ILE A 75 4.75 3.83 -6.64
CA ILE A 75 3.66 3.97 -7.62
C ILE A 75 2.33 4.18 -6.90
N ALA A 76 1.54 5.14 -7.38
CA ALA A 76 0.13 5.30 -7.03
C ALA A 76 -0.76 4.97 -8.23
N PHE A 77 -1.73 4.09 -8.02
CA PHE A 77 -2.66 3.67 -9.06
C PHE A 77 -3.89 4.58 -9.12
N SER A 78 -4.35 4.92 -10.33
CA SER A 78 -5.65 5.55 -10.51
C SER A 78 -6.78 4.52 -10.42
N SER A 79 -7.90 4.92 -9.81
CA SER A 79 -9.16 4.15 -9.81
C SER A 79 -10.13 4.57 -10.91
N SER A 80 -9.81 5.63 -11.68
CA SER A 80 -10.65 6.08 -12.80
C SER A 80 -10.32 5.30 -14.08
N SER A 81 -11.23 4.44 -14.54
CA SER A 81 -11.10 3.83 -15.86
C SER A 81 -11.37 4.86 -16.97
N ARG A 82 -10.46 5.01 -17.94
CA ARG A 82 -10.70 5.77 -19.18
C ARG A 82 -11.64 5.06 -20.17
N LYS A 83 -11.87 3.77 -19.99
CA LYS A 83 -12.74 2.95 -20.85
C LYS A 83 -14.05 2.63 -20.12
N THR A 84 -15.15 2.57 -20.86
CA THR A 84 -16.47 2.17 -20.36
C THR A 84 -16.54 0.70 -19.91
N ASP A 85 -15.46 -0.06 -20.06
CA ASP A 85 -15.37 -1.43 -19.58
C ASP A 85 -15.16 -1.44 -18.06
N THR A 86 -16.21 -1.82 -17.35
CA THR A 86 -16.38 -1.82 -15.89
C THR A 86 -15.58 -2.91 -15.15
N LEU A 87 -14.55 -3.46 -15.77
CA LEU A 87 -13.60 -4.37 -15.13
C LEU A 87 -12.35 -3.55 -14.81
N TYR A 88 -12.31 -3.02 -13.60
CA TYR A 88 -11.21 -2.29 -12.99
C TYR A 88 -9.85 -2.95 -13.33
N ALA A 89 -9.23 -2.50 -14.39
CA ALA A 89 -7.82 -2.65 -14.62
C ALA A 89 -7.29 -1.24 -14.48
N VAL A 90 -6.18 -1.07 -13.75
CA VAL A 90 -5.44 0.18 -13.78
C VAL A 90 -5.21 0.56 -15.24
N THR A 91 -5.76 1.68 -15.67
CA THR A 91 -5.42 2.26 -16.99
C THR A 91 -4.36 3.33 -16.85
N ASP A 92 -4.14 3.82 -15.62
CA ASP A 92 -3.31 4.97 -15.34
C ASP A 92 -2.66 4.85 -13.97
N PHE A 93 -1.39 5.23 -13.88
CA PHE A 93 -0.67 5.30 -12.61
C PHE A 93 0.35 6.43 -12.62
N TYR A 94 0.84 6.78 -11.44
CA TYR A 94 1.83 7.82 -11.21
C TYR A 94 3.03 7.23 -10.49
N SER A 95 4.25 7.58 -10.91
CA SER A 95 5.47 7.17 -10.22
C SER A 95 6.24 8.37 -9.72
N VAL A 96 6.74 8.32 -8.49
CA VAL A 96 7.71 9.30 -7.98
C VAL A 96 9.11 8.92 -8.42
N ASP A 97 9.94 9.91 -8.71
CA ASP A 97 11.37 9.74 -8.97
C ASP A 97 12.16 10.29 -7.78
N GLU A 98 12.76 9.40 -6.99
CA GLU A 98 13.53 9.70 -5.79
C GLU A 98 14.89 10.34 -6.16
N ALA A 99 14.81 11.55 -6.70
CA ALA A 99 15.90 12.37 -7.19
C ALA A 99 15.79 13.81 -6.67
N SER A 100 16.83 14.60 -6.91
CA SER A 100 16.89 16.04 -6.61
C SER A 100 17.28 16.78 -7.90
N PRO A 101 16.40 17.61 -8.50
CA PRO A 101 15.06 17.94 -8.01
C PRO A 101 14.07 16.77 -8.11
N GLY A 102 13.09 16.71 -7.20
CA GLY A 102 12.08 15.65 -7.19
C GLY A 102 11.07 15.77 -8.32
N ARG A 103 10.69 14.62 -8.89
CA ARG A 103 9.76 14.53 -10.03
C ARG A 103 8.69 13.47 -9.85
N VAL A 104 7.57 13.67 -10.55
CA VAL A 104 6.49 12.69 -10.70
C VAL A 104 6.20 12.49 -12.18
N PHE A 105 6.09 11.24 -12.59
CA PHE A 105 5.71 10.85 -13.94
C PHE A 105 4.30 10.27 -13.95
N SER A 106 3.55 10.53 -15.03
CA SER A 106 2.23 9.93 -15.27
C SER A 106 2.34 8.90 -16.39
N HIS A 107 1.65 7.78 -16.24
CA HIS A 107 1.69 6.69 -17.20
C HIS A 107 0.29 6.19 -17.50
N THR A 108 0.09 5.78 -18.75
CA THR A 108 -1.01 4.91 -19.16
C THR A 108 -0.52 3.47 -19.21
N TYR A 109 -1.38 2.53 -18.83
CA TYR A 109 -1.14 1.08 -18.90
C TYR A 109 -2.22 0.42 -19.76
N ASP A 110 -1.80 -0.36 -20.75
CA ASP A 110 -2.68 -1.21 -21.53
C ASP A 110 -2.68 -2.64 -20.94
N PRO A 111 -3.76 -3.06 -20.25
CA PRO A 111 -3.81 -4.39 -19.62
C PRO A 111 -3.82 -5.55 -20.62
N SER A 112 -4.09 -5.30 -21.91
CA SER A 112 -4.11 -6.34 -22.94
C SER A 112 -2.72 -6.66 -23.49
N THR A 113 -1.85 -5.66 -23.56
CA THR A 113 -0.49 -5.78 -24.12
C THR A 113 0.61 -5.66 -23.06
N GLY A 114 0.27 -5.16 -21.87
CA GLY A 114 1.23 -4.78 -20.84
C GLY A 114 2.01 -3.50 -21.16
N ALA A 115 1.64 -2.76 -22.20
CA ALA A 115 2.38 -1.56 -22.61
C ALA A 115 2.20 -0.44 -21.58
N ILE A 116 3.32 0.20 -21.21
CA ILE A 116 3.35 1.37 -20.36
C ILE A 116 3.84 2.56 -21.20
N VAL A 117 3.05 3.64 -21.23
CA VAL A 117 3.39 4.85 -22.00
C VAL A 117 3.24 6.07 -21.11
N GLN A 118 4.27 6.91 -21.06
CA GLN A 118 4.22 8.19 -20.35
C GLN A 118 3.16 9.12 -20.98
N SER A 119 2.36 9.77 -20.13
CA SER A 119 1.35 10.75 -20.53
C SER A 119 1.75 12.18 -20.13
N GLY A 120 0.99 13.17 -20.59
CA GLY A 120 1.27 14.60 -20.34
C GLY A 120 1.87 15.31 -21.55
N SER A 121 2.26 16.57 -21.38
CA SER A 121 2.95 17.37 -22.40
C SER A 121 4.32 16.78 -22.76
N PRO A 122 4.93 17.15 -23.89
CA PRO A 122 6.30 16.71 -24.23
C PRO A 122 7.31 16.96 -23.10
N THR A 123 7.19 18.10 -22.41
CA THR A 123 8.05 18.46 -21.26
C THR A 123 7.81 17.55 -20.06
N GLN A 124 6.55 17.23 -19.75
CA GLN A 124 6.23 16.32 -18.64
C GLN A 124 6.73 14.90 -18.92
N ARG A 125 6.68 14.44 -20.17
CA ARG A 125 7.21 13.11 -20.54
C ARG A 125 8.74 13.07 -20.45
N SER A 126 9.43 14.14 -20.81
CA SER A 126 10.90 14.16 -20.75
C SER A 126 11.45 14.43 -19.35
N ASN A 127 10.80 15.30 -18.58
CA ASN A 127 11.37 15.85 -17.34
C ASN A 127 10.56 15.52 -16.08
N GLY A 128 9.36 14.97 -16.22
CA GLY A 128 8.41 14.81 -15.12
C GLY A 128 7.74 16.13 -14.71
N THR A 129 6.64 16.02 -13.95
CA THR A 129 6.04 17.13 -13.21
C THR A 129 6.83 17.36 -11.91
N SER A 130 6.93 18.61 -11.47
CA SER A 130 7.53 18.96 -10.18
C SER A 130 6.82 18.23 -9.02
N ALA A 131 7.59 17.58 -8.13
CA ALA A 131 7.05 16.96 -6.93
C ALA A 131 6.77 17.96 -5.78
N GLY A 132 7.13 19.23 -5.95
CA GLY A 132 7.05 20.25 -4.88
C GLY A 132 8.13 20.10 -3.80
N GLY A 133 9.20 19.38 -4.08
CA GLY A 133 10.33 19.12 -3.19
C GLY A 133 11.28 18.10 -3.81
N ASP A 134 12.26 17.68 -3.01
CA ASP A 134 13.32 16.75 -3.40
C ASP A 134 13.15 15.37 -2.74
N GLY A 135 13.61 14.34 -3.45
CA GLY A 135 13.57 12.95 -2.99
C GLY A 135 12.15 12.48 -2.66
N PRO A 136 11.17 12.56 -3.57
CA PRO A 136 9.86 11.99 -3.32
C PRO A 136 9.96 10.47 -3.17
N VAL A 137 9.36 9.96 -2.09
CA VAL A 137 9.45 8.53 -1.70
C VAL A 137 8.07 7.88 -1.57
N SER A 138 7.00 8.67 -1.67
CA SER A 138 5.63 8.19 -1.55
C SER A 138 4.69 9.12 -2.31
N CYS A 139 3.71 8.52 -3.00
CA CYS A 139 2.57 9.24 -3.52
C CYS A 139 1.28 8.43 -3.39
N LEU A 140 0.14 9.11 -3.38
CA LEU A 140 -1.18 8.49 -3.29
C LEU A 140 -2.24 9.34 -3.99
N VAL A 141 -3.08 8.69 -4.80
CA VAL A 141 -4.25 9.35 -5.41
C VAL A 141 -5.36 9.48 -4.37
N GLY A 142 -5.95 10.66 -4.30
CA GLY A 142 -7.08 10.92 -3.41
C GLY A 142 -8.33 10.12 -3.75
N HIS A 143 -9.30 10.17 -2.84
CA HIS A 143 -10.64 9.63 -3.07
C HIS A 143 -11.69 10.56 -2.46
N GLY A 144 -12.97 10.31 -2.77
CA GLY A 144 -14.05 11.20 -2.37
C GLY A 144 -13.85 12.63 -2.90
N PRO A 145 -13.86 13.68 -2.04
CA PRO A 145 -13.61 15.06 -2.45
C PRO A 145 -12.23 15.32 -3.06
N SER A 146 -11.24 14.45 -2.82
CA SER A 146 -9.86 14.58 -3.30
C SER A 146 -9.53 13.68 -4.50
N LYS A 147 -10.51 13.02 -5.12
CA LYS A 147 -10.29 12.00 -6.17
C LYS A 147 -9.46 12.41 -7.39
N ASN A 148 -9.30 13.72 -7.61
CA ASN A 148 -8.51 14.29 -8.70
C ASN A 148 -7.25 14.99 -8.17
N LEU A 149 -6.74 14.59 -7.01
CA LEU A 149 -5.53 15.12 -6.40
C LEU A 149 -4.55 13.97 -6.19
N LEU A 150 -3.29 14.20 -6.54
CA LEU A 150 -2.17 13.37 -6.16
C LEU A 150 -1.46 14.03 -4.98
N PHE A 151 -1.29 13.29 -3.90
CA PHE A 151 -0.47 13.69 -2.76
C PHE A 151 0.92 13.09 -2.91
N VAL A 152 1.96 13.83 -2.54
CA VAL A 152 3.36 13.38 -2.62
C VAL A 152 4.09 13.75 -1.34
N ALA A 153 4.88 12.84 -0.78
CA ALA A 153 5.82 13.11 0.31
C ALA A 153 7.25 13.20 -0.24
N ASN A 154 7.92 14.32 0.02
CA ASN A 154 9.29 14.62 -0.40
C ASN A 154 10.23 14.49 0.80
N TYR A 155 10.99 13.39 0.82
CA TYR A 155 11.84 13.01 1.94
C TYR A 155 12.92 14.06 2.19
N ASN A 156 13.74 14.37 1.18
CA ASN A 156 14.92 15.23 1.35
C ASN A 156 14.55 16.69 1.67
N SER A 157 13.38 17.18 1.22
CA SER A 157 12.95 18.55 1.53
C SER A 157 12.06 18.67 2.77
N GLY A 158 11.57 17.55 3.32
CA GLY A 158 10.59 17.61 4.41
C GLY A 158 9.28 18.29 4.01
N THR A 159 8.81 18.05 2.78
CA THR A 159 7.56 18.65 2.27
C THR A 159 6.54 17.60 1.88
N ALA A 160 5.27 17.98 1.90
CA ALA A 160 4.22 17.27 1.18
C ALA A 160 3.57 18.21 0.16
N SER A 161 3.22 17.69 -1.01
CA SER A 161 2.61 18.50 -2.08
C SER A 161 1.28 17.91 -2.55
N VAL A 162 0.47 18.78 -3.15
CA VAL A 162 -0.82 18.43 -3.75
C VAL A 162 -0.78 18.82 -5.22
N ILE A 163 -0.85 17.82 -6.10
CA ILE A 163 -0.79 18.00 -7.56
C ILE A 163 -2.15 17.65 -8.15
N PRO A 164 -2.84 18.58 -8.83
CA PRO A 164 -4.08 18.26 -9.53
C PRO A 164 -3.87 17.22 -10.63
N ILE A 165 -4.81 16.28 -10.73
CA ILE A 165 -4.97 15.33 -11.83
C ILE A 165 -6.07 15.87 -12.75
N ASN A 166 -5.77 16.01 -14.03
CA ASN A 166 -6.71 16.42 -15.05
C ASN A 166 -7.72 15.30 -15.34
N PRO A 167 -9.01 15.45 -14.98
CA PRO A 167 -9.97 14.34 -15.03
C PRO A 167 -10.21 13.73 -16.43
N PRO A 168 -10.25 14.49 -17.54
CA PRO A 168 -10.44 13.94 -18.88
C PRO A 168 -9.34 12.99 -19.34
N ASP A 169 -8.10 13.24 -18.95
CA ASP A 169 -6.94 12.55 -19.53
C ASP A 169 -5.90 12.07 -18.51
N GLY A 170 -6.22 12.10 -17.21
CA GLY A 170 -5.37 11.58 -16.12
C GLY A 170 -4.01 12.26 -15.98
N THR A 171 -3.69 13.29 -16.76
CA THR A 171 -2.39 13.96 -16.70
C THR A 171 -2.27 14.83 -15.47
N LEU A 172 -1.06 15.06 -14.98
CA LEU A 172 -0.84 15.98 -13.87
C LEU A 172 -0.83 17.43 -14.36
N ALA A 173 -1.21 18.35 -13.49
CA ALA A 173 -0.89 19.77 -13.68
C ALA A 173 0.64 19.97 -13.79
N GLU A 174 1.07 21.11 -14.36
CA GLU A 174 2.49 21.42 -14.54
C GLU A 174 3.21 21.63 -13.20
N GLU A 175 2.52 22.22 -12.22
CA GLU A 175 3.05 22.49 -10.88
C GLU A 175 2.07 22.03 -9.80
N PRO A 176 2.57 21.70 -8.59
CA PRO A 176 1.73 21.49 -7.43
C PRO A 176 0.88 22.74 -7.15
N LYS A 177 -0.40 22.54 -6.82
CA LYS A 177 -1.27 23.65 -6.40
C LYS A 177 -0.95 24.12 -4.98
N GLU A 178 -0.30 23.26 -4.18
CA GLU A 178 0.03 23.53 -2.80
C GLU A 178 1.24 22.67 -2.38
N VAL A 179 2.12 23.26 -1.58
CA VAL A 179 3.28 22.61 -0.97
C VAL A 179 3.31 22.99 0.51
N PHE A 180 3.23 21.98 1.37
CA PHE A 180 3.36 22.11 2.82
C PHE A 180 4.81 21.87 3.20
N GLN A 181 5.49 22.90 3.69
CA GLN A 181 6.82 22.77 4.29
C GLN A 181 6.69 22.42 5.76
N PHE A 182 7.29 21.30 6.17
CA PHE A 182 7.39 20.92 7.57
C PHE A 182 8.75 21.32 8.12
N THR A 183 8.80 21.55 9.43
CA THR A 183 10.03 21.79 10.15
C THR A 183 10.05 20.97 11.42
N ARG A 184 11.21 20.39 11.70
CA ARG A 184 11.45 19.68 12.94
C ARG A 184 11.34 20.66 14.12
N PRO A 185 10.57 20.34 15.18
CA PRO A 185 10.49 21.20 16.35
C PRO A 185 11.88 21.43 16.98
N SER A 186 12.25 22.70 17.18
CA SER A 186 13.60 23.08 17.64
C SER A 186 13.90 22.65 19.09
N ASN A 187 12.85 22.47 19.89
CA ASN A 187 12.92 22.03 21.28
C ASN A 187 12.98 20.50 21.43
N GLN A 188 12.70 19.74 20.37
CA GLN A 188 12.87 18.30 20.42
C GLN A 188 14.36 17.99 20.40
N PRO A 189 14.84 17.18 21.36
CA PRO A 189 16.25 16.87 21.41
C PRO A 189 16.60 16.07 20.14
N LYS A 190 17.79 16.27 19.55
CA LYS A 190 18.28 15.48 18.40
C LYS A 190 18.65 14.06 18.87
N ILE A 191 17.65 13.38 19.42
CA ILE A 191 17.75 12.05 19.99
C ILE A 191 17.03 11.15 19.02
N GLY A 192 17.85 10.58 18.15
CA GLY A 192 17.54 9.41 17.36
C GLY A 192 18.73 8.48 17.48
N PRO A 193 18.54 7.18 17.24
CA PRO A 193 19.67 6.28 17.11
C PRO A 193 20.65 6.74 16.00
N VAL A 194 20.12 7.40 14.96
CA VAL A 194 20.88 8.02 13.87
C VAL A 194 20.57 9.51 13.84
N ALA A 195 21.38 10.33 14.53
CA ALA A 195 21.16 11.77 14.61
C ALA A 195 21.09 12.45 13.23
N ASP A 196 21.84 11.96 12.24
CA ASP A 196 21.86 12.48 10.87
C ASP A 196 20.58 12.15 10.06
N ARG A 197 19.73 11.24 10.54
CA ARG A 197 18.44 10.93 9.92
C ARG A 197 17.29 11.74 10.52
N GLN A 198 17.57 12.59 11.52
CA GLN A 198 16.60 13.42 12.22
C GLN A 198 17.16 14.82 12.53
N ASP A 199 18.00 15.34 11.64
CA ASP A 199 18.56 16.67 11.73
C ASP A 199 17.61 17.77 11.20
N HIS A 200 16.68 17.39 10.32
CA HIS A 200 15.53 18.20 9.86
C HIS A 200 14.29 17.32 9.63
N SER A 201 13.21 17.89 9.07
CA SER A 201 11.99 17.16 8.69
C SER A 201 12.22 16.26 7.47
N TYR A 202 11.84 14.99 7.55
CA TYR A 202 11.92 14.02 6.45
C TYR A 202 10.54 13.39 6.23
N ALA A 203 9.72 14.01 5.36
CA ALA A 203 8.39 13.51 5.03
C ALA A 203 8.49 12.21 4.21
N HIS A 204 8.09 11.10 4.80
CA HIS A 204 8.32 9.77 4.23
C HIS A 204 7.08 9.15 3.58
N GLN A 205 5.87 9.40 4.09
CA GLN A 205 4.67 8.83 3.49
C GLN A 205 3.49 9.79 3.56
N VAL A 206 2.71 9.84 2.49
CA VAL A 206 1.34 10.37 2.48
C VAL A 206 0.36 9.21 2.50
N SER A 207 -0.59 9.21 3.44
CA SER A 207 -1.61 8.17 3.56
C SER A 207 -2.97 8.80 3.85
N ILE A 208 -4.04 8.27 3.26
CA ILE A 208 -5.39 8.86 3.35
C ILE A 208 -6.29 7.99 4.21
N SER A 209 -6.94 8.62 5.18
CA SER A 209 -7.98 8.00 6.00
C SER A 209 -9.06 7.29 5.17
N PRO A 210 -9.70 6.22 5.71
CA PRO A 210 -10.86 5.59 5.08
C PRO A 210 -12.03 6.55 4.78
N SER A 211 -12.18 7.66 5.51
CA SER A 211 -13.21 8.66 5.20
C SER A 211 -12.90 9.53 3.98
N GLY A 212 -11.64 9.59 3.56
CA GLY A 212 -11.18 10.48 2.49
C GLY A 212 -11.11 11.94 2.89
N ARG A 213 -11.22 12.24 4.19
CA ARG A 213 -11.21 13.61 4.72
C ARG A 213 -9.88 14.04 5.32
N TRP A 214 -8.97 13.10 5.56
CA TRP A 214 -7.66 13.38 6.16
C TRP A 214 -6.55 12.73 5.37
N VAL A 215 -5.48 13.49 5.15
CA VAL A 215 -4.17 13.00 4.74
C VAL A 215 -3.24 13.07 5.94
N TYR A 216 -2.58 11.97 6.22
CA TYR A 216 -1.55 11.84 7.24
C TYR A 216 -0.20 11.79 6.56
N VAL A 217 0.71 12.66 6.99
CA VAL A 217 2.09 12.70 6.51
C VAL A 217 3.02 12.21 7.61
N CYS A 218 3.66 11.06 7.43
CA CYS A 218 4.66 10.57 8.37
C CYS A 218 5.97 11.35 8.16
N ASP A 219 6.42 12.08 9.18
CA ASP A 219 7.70 12.81 9.17
C ASP A 219 8.71 12.09 10.07
N LEU A 220 9.58 11.32 9.41
CA LEU A 220 10.63 10.52 10.06
C LEU A 220 11.57 11.41 10.89
N GLY A 221 11.88 12.60 10.37
CA GLY A 221 12.84 13.51 10.98
C GLY A 221 12.33 14.25 12.20
N ALA A 222 11.02 14.54 12.21
CA ALA A 222 10.37 15.31 13.27
C ALA A 222 9.69 14.46 14.35
N ASP A 223 9.69 13.13 14.23
CA ASP A 223 8.92 12.24 15.11
C ASP A 223 7.44 12.66 15.20
N GLN A 224 6.87 13.04 14.06
CA GLN A 224 5.50 13.56 13.95
C GLN A 224 4.72 12.92 12.81
N ILE A 225 3.41 12.86 12.99
CA ILE A 225 2.46 12.59 11.90
C ILE A 225 1.67 13.88 11.68
N HIS A 226 1.85 14.54 10.53
CA HIS A 226 1.12 15.76 10.19
C HIS A 226 -0.26 15.44 9.61
N HIS A 227 -1.26 16.22 9.98
CA HIS A 227 -2.66 16.01 9.60
C HIS A 227 -3.10 17.13 8.66
N LEU A 228 -3.44 16.77 7.43
CA LEU A 228 -4.00 17.69 6.44
C LEU A 228 -5.50 17.37 6.25
N ARG A 229 -6.37 18.35 6.46
CA ARG A 229 -7.81 18.23 6.23
C ARG A 229 -8.12 18.43 4.76
N ILE A 230 -8.90 17.53 4.19
CA ILE A 230 -9.53 17.68 2.87
C ILE A 230 -10.93 18.25 3.07
N HIS A 231 -11.19 19.40 2.46
CA HIS A 231 -12.50 20.05 2.45
C HIS A 231 -13.35 19.59 1.26
N PRO A 232 -14.69 19.71 1.33
CA PRO A 232 -15.58 19.27 0.23
C PRO A 232 -15.32 19.94 -1.13
N ASN A 233 -14.73 21.14 -1.13
CA ASN A 233 -14.33 21.88 -2.34
C ASN A 233 -12.97 21.40 -2.92
N GLY A 234 -12.32 20.40 -2.32
CA GLY A 234 -11.01 19.90 -2.71
C GLY A 234 -9.83 20.74 -2.18
N GLU A 235 -10.09 21.75 -1.34
CA GLU A 235 -9.05 22.48 -0.60
C GLU A 235 -8.43 21.57 0.47
N VAL A 236 -7.12 21.68 0.65
CA VAL A 236 -6.35 20.89 1.62
C VAL A 236 -5.74 21.87 2.62
N LYS A 237 -5.78 21.57 3.92
CA LYS A 237 -5.21 22.46 4.95
C LYS A 237 -4.46 21.70 6.01
N PHE A 238 -3.24 22.14 6.33
CA PHE A 238 -2.59 21.71 7.56
C PHE A 238 -3.44 22.07 8.77
N THR A 239 -3.69 21.09 9.65
CA THR A 239 -4.56 21.26 10.82
C THR A 239 -3.82 21.03 12.12
N ALA A 240 -3.04 19.95 12.22
CA ALA A 240 -2.35 19.55 13.44
C ALA A 240 -1.22 18.56 13.14
N SER A 241 -0.46 18.21 14.18
CA SER A 241 0.46 17.06 14.18
C SER A 241 0.17 16.19 15.39
N THR A 242 0.38 14.88 15.26
CA THR A 242 0.49 13.96 16.40
C THR A 242 1.97 13.67 16.64
N ASP A 243 2.44 13.94 17.86
CA ASP A 243 3.78 13.53 18.27
C ASP A 243 3.82 12.02 18.51
N VAL A 244 4.86 11.36 18.01
CA VAL A 244 5.18 9.98 18.37
C VAL A 244 6.39 9.95 19.29
N LYS A 245 6.80 8.75 19.71
CA LYS A 245 7.97 8.59 20.56
C LYS A 245 9.20 9.22 19.89
N VAL A 246 9.89 10.08 20.62
CA VAL A 246 11.14 10.72 20.16
C VAL A 246 12.16 9.65 19.80
N GLY A 247 12.78 9.79 18.63
CA GLY A 247 13.75 8.87 18.05
C GLY A 247 13.15 7.67 17.33
N SER A 248 11.82 7.59 17.19
CA SER A 248 11.16 6.45 16.55
C SER A 248 11.22 6.52 15.02
N GLY A 249 11.14 7.72 14.44
CA GLY A 249 11.17 7.94 13.01
C GLY A 249 9.96 7.32 12.29
N PRO A 250 8.75 7.92 12.38
CA PRO A 250 7.55 7.40 11.75
C PRO A 250 7.75 7.29 10.23
N ARG A 251 7.58 6.08 9.69
CA ARG A 251 7.85 5.80 8.28
C ARG A 251 6.56 5.68 7.48
N HIS A 252 5.83 4.59 7.69
CA HIS A 252 4.59 4.28 6.96
C HIS A 252 3.46 4.01 7.95
N ILE A 253 2.25 4.47 7.60
CA ILE A 253 1.01 4.26 8.33
C ILE A 253 -0.08 3.65 7.43
N THR A 254 -0.77 2.65 7.96
CA THR A 254 -1.90 1.99 7.29
C THR A 254 -3.16 2.06 8.15
N PHE A 255 -4.33 1.92 7.53
CA PHE A 255 -5.63 2.08 8.17
C PHE A 255 -6.47 0.80 8.06
N HIS A 256 -7.17 0.49 9.13
CA HIS A 256 -8.18 -0.57 9.17
C HIS A 256 -9.51 0.03 9.62
N LYS A 257 -10.59 -0.26 8.88
CA LYS A 257 -11.95 0.12 9.25
C LYS A 257 -12.76 -1.14 9.52
N ASP A 258 -13.23 -1.28 10.76
CA ASP A 258 -14.02 -2.45 11.15
C ASP A 258 -15.46 -2.38 10.59
N CYS A 259 -16.21 -3.47 10.76
CA CYS A 259 -17.61 -3.56 10.32
C CYS A 259 -18.58 -2.63 11.08
N LYS A 260 -18.16 -2.09 12.23
CA LYS A 260 -18.90 -1.08 13.01
C LYS A 260 -18.56 0.35 12.59
N GLY A 261 -17.60 0.51 11.67
CA GLY A 261 -17.13 1.80 11.17
C GLY A 261 -16.05 2.45 12.02
N GLN A 262 -15.52 1.78 13.05
CA GLN A 262 -14.38 2.28 13.82
C GLN A 262 -13.11 2.17 13.00
N VAL A 263 -12.27 3.20 13.09
CA VAL A 263 -11.02 3.28 12.34
C VAL A 263 -9.83 3.20 13.29
N SER A 264 -8.94 2.27 12.98
CA SER A 264 -7.63 2.13 13.61
C SER A 264 -6.53 2.43 12.60
N ALA A 265 -5.42 2.97 13.07
CA ALA A 265 -4.21 3.16 12.27
C ALA A 265 -3.02 2.42 12.90
N TYR A 266 -2.13 1.94 12.05
CA TYR A 266 -0.92 1.21 12.44
C TYR A 266 0.29 1.88 11.80
N LEU A 267 1.21 2.34 12.62
CA LEU A 267 2.43 3.03 12.21
C LEU A 267 3.62 2.09 12.37
N ALA A 268 4.41 1.93 11.32
CA ALA A 268 5.77 1.41 11.42
C ALA A 268 6.77 2.57 11.58
N SER A 269 7.53 2.53 12.66
CA SER A 269 8.61 3.48 12.96
C SER A 269 9.96 2.88 12.59
N GLU A 270 10.69 3.55 11.69
CA GLU A 270 11.89 3.01 11.04
C GLU A 270 13.02 2.81 12.03
N LEU A 271 13.30 3.85 12.83
CA LEU A 271 14.57 4.02 13.51
C LEU A 271 14.66 3.22 14.81
N ASP A 272 13.57 3.15 15.58
CA ASP A 272 13.51 2.35 16.80
C ASP A 272 12.88 0.97 16.60
N ASN A 273 12.55 0.62 15.35
CA ASN A 273 11.97 -0.66 14.95
C ASN A 273 10.68 -1.02 15.70
N THR A 274 9.80 -0.05 15.93
CA THR A 274 8.51 -0.28 16.61
C THR A 274 7.30 -0.19 15.67
N VAL A 275 6.19 -0.78 16.15
CA VAL A 275 4.85 -0.62 15.58
C VAL A 275 3.96 0.02 16.63
N SER A 276 3.27 1.10 16.27
CA SER A 276 2.31 1.80 17.15
C SER A 276 0.89 1.65 16.61
N SER A 277 -0.09 1.52 17.52
CA SER A 277 -1.51 1.41 17.18
C SER A 277 -2.26 2.67 17.60
N PHE A 278 -3.20 3.16 16.79
CA PHE A 278 -3.98 4.37 17.10
C PHE A 278 -5.47 4.15 16.85
N LYS A 279 -6.32 4.80 17.65
CA LYS A 279 -7.71 5.09 17.27
C LYS A 279 -7.72 6.37 16.47
N VAL A 280 -8.46 6.38 15.36
CA VAL A 280 -8.59 7.54 14.50
C VAL A 280 -9.93 8.21 14.76
N ASN A 281 -9.90 9.49 15.13
CA ASN A 281 -11.09 10.33 15.13
C ASN A 281 -11.27 10.94 13.73
N GLU A 282 -12.16 10.36 12.92
CA GLU A 282 -12.39 10.81 11.55
C GLU A 282 -13.02 12.22 11.46
N ASP A 283 -13.57 12.75 12.55
CA ASP A 283 -14.18 14.08 12.57
C ASP A 283 -13.11 15.17 12.82
N THR A 284 -12.15 14.90 13.72
CA THR A 284 -11.09 15.86 14.11
C THR A 284 -9.72 15.56 13.49
N GLY A 285 -9.52 14.36 12.94
CA GLY A 285 -8.26 13.87 12.41
C GLY A 285 -7.31 13.34 13.49
N GLU A 286 -7.67 13.43 14.77
CA GLU A 286 -6.81 13.04 15.89
C GLU A 286 -6.43 11.55 15.84
N LEU A 287 -5.15 11.26 16.09
CA LEU A 287 -4.63 9.92 16.30
C LEU A 287 -4.38 9.72 17.79
N LYS A 288 -5.16 8.85 18.42
CA LYS A 288 -5.00 8.53 19.84
C LYS A 288 -4.29 7.19 19.99
N LEU A 289 -3.09 7.19 20.56
CA LEU A 289 -2.30 5.98 20.81
C LEU A 289 -3.11 4.94 21.62
N ILE A 290 -2.99 3.68 21.24
CA ILE A 290 -3.56 2.50 21.89
C ILE A 290 -2.39 1.64 22.37
N GLY A 291 -2.33 1.37 23.67
CA GLY A 291 -1.24 0.57 24.25
C GLY A 291 0.12 1.25 24.10
N ASP A 292 1.17 0.48 24.35
CA ASP A 292 2.55 0.89 24.12
C ASP A 292 3.03 0.42 22.74
N PRO A 293 3.95 1.16 22.07
CA PRO A 293 4.61 0.66 20.87
C PRO A 293 5.33 -0.66 21.13
N ILE A 294 5.21 -1.60 20.20
CA ILE A 294 5.81 -2.94 20.30
C ILE A 294 6.92 -3.12 19.27
N LEU A 295 7.93 -3.94 19.56
CA LEU A 295 9.00 -4.22 18.61
C LEU A 295 8.49 -4.97 17.38
N ALA A 296 8.97 -4.54 16.22
CA ALA A 296 8.71 -5.18 14.93
C ALA A 296 9.57 -6.42 14.73
N SER A 297 10.80 -6.43 15.26
CA SER A 297 11.72 -7.56 15.13
C SER A 297 11.32 -8.77 16.00
N PRO A 298 11.72 -9.98 15.59
CA PRO A 298 11.45 -11.21 16.32
C PRO A 298 12.00 -11.19 17.74
N PRO A 299 11.28 -11.78 18.70
CA PRO A 299 11.84 -12.09 20.01
C PRO A 299 13.11 -12.93 19.89
N GLY A 300 14.17 -12.54 20.59
CA GLY A 300 15.42 -13.30 20.67
C GLY A 300 16.40 -13.10 19.51
N VAL A 301 16.10 -12.26 18.51
CA VAL A 301 17.11 -11.79 17.55
C VAL A 301 18.01 -10.77 18.26
N PRO A 302 19.33 -11.01 18.37
CA PRO A 302 20.22 -10.05 18.98
C PRO A 302 20.15 -8.72 18.24
N LEU A 303 19.74 -7.69 18.98
CA LEU A 303 20.02 -6.32 18.63
C LEU A 303 21.53 -6.16 18.78
N SER A 304 22.31 -6.41 17.73
CA SER A 304 23.76 -6.46 17.84
C SER A 304 24.31 -5.12 18.33
N GLY A 305 25.13 -5.16 19.39
CA GLY A 305 25.89 -4.02 19.88
C GLY A 305 26.97 -3.53 18.90
N GLU A 306 27.42 -2.31 19.15
CA GLU A 306 28.36 -1.47 18.37
C GLU A 306 28.05 -1.35 16.87
N GLY A 307 26.88 -0.77 16.59
CA GLY A 307 26.52 -0.15 15.32
C GLY A 307 25.68 1.12 15.58
N ILE A 308 25.57 2.01 14.59
CA ILE A 308 24.88 3.32 14.66
C ILE A 308 23.34 3.18 14.86
N LEU A 309 22.85 1.99 15.16
CA LEU A 309 21.46 1.70 15.50
C LEU A 309 21.43 0.84 16.78
N PRO A 310 20.58 1.15 17.79
CA PRO A 310 20.27 0.29 18.92
C PRO A 310 19.79 -1.11 18.52
N THR A 311 19.42 -1.31 17.25
CA THR A 311 18.91 -2.57 16.72
C THR A 311 19.61 -3.07 15.45
N ASN A 312 20.36 -2.24 14.69
CA ASN A 312 20.68 -2.46 13.26
C ASN A 312 19.50 -2.89 12.37
N ARG A 313 18.29 -2.96 12.93
CA ARG A 313 17.06 -3.40 12.28
C ARG A 313 16.14 -2.22 12.12
N THR A 314 15.61 -2.07 10.92
CA THR A 314 14.70 -0.97 10.60
C THR A 314 13.42 -1.53 10.01
N THR A 315 12.27 -0.98 10.42
CA THR A 315 11.02 -1.31 9.70
C THR A 315 11.04 -0.64 8.32
N ALA A 316 10.23 -1.15 7.40
CA ALA A 316 9.98 -0.51 6.12
C ALA A 316 8.48 -0.38 5.84
N GLU A 317 7.90 -1.32 5.11
CA GLU A 317 6.48 -1.34 4.76
C GLU A 317 5.60 -1.90 5.87
N ILE A 318 4.36 -1.41 5.96
CA ILE A 318 3.31 -1.93 6.83
C ILE A 318 1.98 -1.96 6.10
N ALA A 319 1.29 -3.11 6.16
CA ALA A 319 0.00 -3.25 5.50
C ALA A 319 -0.95 -4.15 6.28
N VAL A 320 -2.24 -3.84 6.15
CA VAL A 320 -3.36 -4.59 6.69
C VAL A 320 -4.39 -4.76 5.58
N VAL A 321 -5.04 -5.92 5.51
CA VAL A 321 -6.14 -6.13 4.55
C VAL A 321 -7.43 -5.54 5.14
N PRO A 322 -8.34 -4.95 4.33
CA PRO A 322 -9.49 -4.20 4.87
C PRO A 322 -10.39 -5.00 5.83
N ALA A 323 -10.57 -6.30 5.61
CA ALA A 323 -11.35 -7.20 6.47
C ALA A 323 -10.49 -8.08 7.41
N GLY A 324 -9.21 -7.75 7.59
CA GLY A 324 -8.23 -8.64 8.21
C GLY A 324 -7.91 -8.35 9.67
N ASP A 325 -7.65 -9.42 10.41
CA ASP A 325 -7.15 -9.35 11.78
C ASP A 325 -5.62 -9.37 11.88
N PHE A 326 -4.91 -9.27 10.75
CA PHE A 326 -3.45 -9.40 10.70
C PHE A 326 -2.80 -8.21 10.01
N VAL A 327 -1.76 -7.68 10.66
CA VAL A 327 -0.90 -6.61 10.16
C VAL A 327 0.48 -7.17 9.88
N TYR A 328 1.02 -6.84 8.72
CA TYR A 328 2.32 -7.31 8.25
C TYR A 328 3.30 -6.15 8.25
N VAL A 329 4.53 -6.38 8.69
CA VAL A 329 5.60 -5.38 8.73
C VAL A 329 6.86 -5.98 8.15
N SER A 330 7.47 -5.30 7.18
CA SER A 330 8.79 -5.70 6.68
C SER A 330 9.89 -5.09 7.52
N ASN A 331 10.93 -5.87 7.76
CA ASN A 331 12.09 -5.48 8.56
C ASN A 331 13.36 -5.73 7.77
N ARG A 332 14.29 -4.77 7.85
CA ARG A 332 15.58 -4.77 7.15
C ARG A 332 16.73 -4.87 8.15
N GLY A 333 17.90 -5.27 7.68
CA GLY A 333 19.16 -5.25 8.46
C GLY A 333 19.61 -6.60 8.99
N ASP A 334 19.05 -7.71 8.49
CA ASP A 334 19.67 -9.03 8.62
C ASP A 334 20.87 -9.17 7.70
N GLU A 335 21.93 -9.83 8.19
CA GLU A 335 23.12 -10.09 7.38
C GLU A 335 22.88 -11.22 6.36
N VAL A 336 21.97 -12.15 6.68
CA VAL A 336 21.68 -13.33 5.85
C VAL A 336 20.37 -13.16 5.11
N GLU A 337 19.27 -12.93 5.85
CA GLU A 337 17.94 -12.88 5.25
C GLU A 337 16.98 -12.07 6.13
N ASP A 338 16.36 -11.06 5.54
CA ASP A 338 15.42 -10.19 6.22
C ASP A 338 14.04 -10.85 6.38
N HIS A 339 13.15 -10.25 7.17
CA HIS A 339 11.91 -10.91 7.61
C HIS A 339 10.66 -10.03 7.46
N ILE A 340 9.51 -10.71 7.37
CA ILE A 340 8.17 -10.12 7.54
C ILE A 340 7.65 -10.56 8.90
N SER A 341 7.32 -9.59 9.75
CA SER A 341 6.67 -9.82 11.04
C SER A 341 5.16 -9.72 10.89
N ILE A 342 4.46 -10.57 11.63
CA ILE A 342 3.01 -10.72 11.58
C ILE A 342 2.46 -10.43 12.96
N PHE A 343 1.53 -9.48 13.02
CA PHE A 343 0.84 -9.06 14.22
C PHE A 343 -0.63 -9.41 14.14
N LYS A 344 -1.19 -9.89 15.24
CA LYS A 344 -2.63 -10.09 15.38
C LYS A 344 -3.27 -8.89 16.05
N ARG A 345 -4.32 -8.38 15.43
CA ARG A 345 -5.16 -7.27 15.90
C ARG A 345 -6.17 -7.77 16.92
N ASP A 346 -6.27 -7.09 18.05
CA ASP A 346 -7.42 -7.23 18.93
C ASP A 346 -8.65 -6.58 18.27
N GLN A 347 -9.71 -7.36 18.09
CA GLN A 347 -10.90 -6.91 17.36
C GLN A 347 -11.72 -5.84 18.10
N GLN A 348 -11.52 -5.68 19.42
CA GLN A 348 -12.26 -4.72 20.24
C GLN A 348 -11.47 -3.43 20.44
N THR A 349 -10.18 -3.54 20.75
CA THR A 349 -9.33 -2.39 21.08
C THR A 349 -8.60 -1.84 19.87
N GLY A 350 -8.28 -2.70 18.90
CA GLY A 350 -7.41 -2.39 17.77
C GLY A 350 -5.92 -2.53 18.10
N GLU A 351 -5.54 -2.94 19.30
CA GLU A 351 -4.15 -3.15 19.71
C GLU A 351 -3.51 -4.33 18.97
N LEU A 352 -2.19 -4.29 18.79
CA LEU A 352 -1.43 -5.35 18.13
C LEU A 352 -0.72 -6.25 19.14
N SER A 353 -0.67 -7.55 18.82
CA SER A 353 0.15 -8.53 19.51
C SER A 353 1.04 -9.23 18.50
N PHE A 354 2.33 -9.39 18.81
CA PHE A 354 3.25 -10.14 17.95
C PHE A 354 2.79 -11.60 17.87
N GLN A 355 2.68 -12.12 16.65
CA GLN A 355 2.32 -13.52 16.42
C GLN A 355 3.55 -14.34 16.02
N GLU A 356 4.16 -14.00 14.88
CA GLU A 356 5.30 -14.71 14.34
C GLU A 356 6.05 -13.84 13.34
N TRP A 357 7.17 -14.36 12.87
CA TRP A 357 7.90 -13.79 11.76
C TRP A 357 8.23 -14.89 10.77
N VAL A 358 8.33 -14.52 9.50
CA VAL A 358 8.79 -15.39 8.43
C VAL A 358 9.95 -14.73 7.72
N LYS A 359 10.87 -15.55 7.22
CA LYS A 359 11.88 -15.10 6.25
C LYS A 359 11.19 -14.44 5.07
N SER A 360 11.70 -13.31 4.62
CA SER A 360 11.15 -12.55 3.51
C SER A 360 11.57 -13.13 2.15
N GLY A 361 12.61 -13.96 2.10
CA GLY A 361 13.11 -14.57 0.87
C GLY A 361 14.26 -13.81 0.20
N GLY A 362 14.81 -12.80 0.86
CA GLY A 362 15.93 -11.97 0.42
C GLY A 362 16.26 -10.86 1.42
N ARG A 363 17.17 -9.95 1.05
CA ARG A 363 17.61 -8.78 1.85
C ARG A 363 17.06 -7.47 1.32
N MET A 364 16.86 -6.53 2.23
CA MET A 364 16.23 -5.22 2.04
C MET A 364 14.81 -5.30 1.44
N PRO A 365 13.84 -5.93 2.13
CA PRO A 365 12.43 -5.88 1.75
C PRO A 365 11.85 -4.49 2.02
N ARG A 366 12.16 -3.52 1.15
CA ARG A 366 11.74 -2.12 1.31
C ARG A 366 10.22 -1.94 1.14
N HIS A 367 9.60 -2.79 0.32
CA HIS A 367 8.17 -2.75 0.04
C HIS A 367 7.62 -4.16 -0.16
N PHE A 368 6.37 -4.36 0.27
CA PHE A 368 5.56 -5.51 -0.07
C PHE A 368 4.11 -5.07 -0.30
N SER A 369 3.31 -5.93 -0.92
CA SER A 369 1.90 -5.64 -1.14
C SER A 369 1.07 -6.90 -1.00
N LEU A 370 -0.13 -6.73 -0.44
CA LEU A 370 -1.19 -7.74 -0.41
C LEU A 370 -2.06 -7.57 -1.65
N SER A 371 -2.51 -8.69 -2.24
CA SER A 371 -3.55 -8.66 -3.27
C SER A 371 -4.85 -8.06 -2.69
N SER A 372 -5.66 -7.43 -3.54
CA SER A 372 -6.87 -6.75 -3.08
C SER A 372 -8.07 -7.71 -2.95
N ASP A 373 -8.94 -7.37 -2.02
CA ASP A 373 -10.25 -7.98 -1.77
C ASP A 373 -11.35 -7.47 -2.72
N THR A 374 -10.99 -6.80 -3.82
CA THR A 374 -11.95 -6.10 -4.68
C THR A 374 -12.57 -6.98 -5.78
N ARG A 375 -12.96 -8.23 -5.46
CA ARG A 375 -13.77 -9.18 -6.29
C ARG A 375 -13.02 -10.27 -7.08
N ARG A 376 -11.68 -10.24 -7.13
CA ARG A 376 -10.87 -11.34 -7.73
C ARG A 376 -10.12 -12.17 -6.70
N ASP A 377 -9.86 -11.58 -5.54
CA ASP A 377 -9.24 -12.23 -4.40
C ASP A 377 -9.83 -11.66 -3.10
N ASP A 378 -11.10 -11.99 -2.84
CA ASP A 378 -11.89 -11.50 -1.69
C ASP A 378 -11.24 -11.74 -0.32
N GLN A 379 -10.17 -12.56 -0.28
CA GLN A 379 -9.44 -12.87 0.94
C GLN A 379 -8.06 -12.24 0.99
N ALA A 380 -7.58 -11.54 -0.03
CA ALA A 380 -6.20 -11.05 -0.13
C ALA A 380 -5.17 -12.17 0.11
N LYS A 381 -5.34 -13.27 -0.62
CA LYS A 381 -4.61 -14.52 -0.51
C LYS A 381 -3.12 -14.39 -0.84
N TRP A 382 -2.69 -13.36 -1.55
CA TRP A 382 -1.31 -13.23 -2.01
C TRP A 382 -0.61 -12.06 -1.34
N LEU A 383 0.65 -12.27 -0.97
CA LEU A 383 1.56 -11.22 -0.53
C LEU A 383 2.84 -11.31 -1.36
N VAL A 384 3.26 -10.20 -1.94
CA VAL A 384 4.48 -10.13 -2.75
C VAL A 384 5.47 -9.17 -2.13
N VAL A 385 6.72 -9.60 -1.99
CA VAL A 385 7.82 -8.83 -1.40
C VAL A 385 8.85 -8.54 -2.48
N GLY A 386 9.26 -7.29 -2.61
CA GLY A 386 10.38 -6.89 -3.46
C GLY A 386 11.63 -6.61 -2.63
N HIS A 387 12.77 -7.11 -3.09
CA HIS A 387 14.05 -6.99 -2.37
C HIS A 387 15.03 -6.10 -3.13
N GLN A 388 15.48 -5.05 -2.47
CA GLN A 388 16.39 -4.08 -3.07
C GLN A 388 17.80 -4.65 -3.28
N THR A 389 18.32 -5.40 -2.31
CA THR A 389 19.70 -5.91 -2.34
C THR A 389 19.83 -7.17 -3.17
N ASP A 390 18.94 -8.15 -2.93
CA ASP A 390 18.99 -9.43 -3.63
C ASP A 390 18.27 -9.42 -4.98
N GLN A 391 17.59 -8.30 -5.31
CA GLN A 391 17.04 -8.02 -6.63
C GLN A 391 16.07 -9.10 -7.12
N ASN A 392 15.24 -9.60 -6.21
CA ASN A 392 14.22 -10.60 -6.48
C ASN A 392 12.83 -10.13 -6.01
N ILE A 393 11.80 -10.82 -6.49
CA ILE A 393 10.43 -10.74 -5.97
C ILE A 393 10.06 -12.10 -5.42
N VAL A 394 9.48 -12.13 -4.23
CA VAL A 394 9.05 -13.36 -3.56
C VAL A 394 7.55 -13.34 -3.37
N VAL A 395 6.89 -14.44 -3.72
CA VAL A 395 5.43 -14.61 -3.60
C VAL A 395 5.13 -15.51 -2.42
N TYR A 396 4.24 -15.04 -1.54
CA TYR A 396 3.68 -15.79 -0.43
C TYR A 396 2.18 -16.00 -0.64
N GLU A 397 1.72 -17.20 -0.32
CA GLU A 397 0.31 -17.47 -0.06
C GLU A 397 0.02 -17.17 1.41
N ARG A 398 -0.98 -16.33 1.65
CA ARG A 398 -1.48 -15.92 2.96
C ARG A 398 -2.68 -16.77 3.36
N ASP A 399 -2.63 -17.33 4.55
CA ASP A 399 -3.79 -17.93 5.21
C ASP A 399 -4.64 -16.82 5.85
N ALA A 400 -5.88 -16.65 5.37
CA ALA A 400 -6.73 -15.55 5.84
C ALA A 400 -7.21 -15.69 7.29
N THR A 401 -7.19 -16.91 7.84
CA THR A 401 -7.67 -17.19 9.20
C THR A 401 -6.55 -17.02 10.23
N THR A 402 -5.33 -17.38 9.86
CA THR A 402 -4.17 -17.39 10.77
C THR A 402 -3.16 -16.30 10.47
N GLY A 403 -3.25 -15.64 9.32
CA GLY A 403 -2.27 -14.66 8.85
C GLY A 403 -0.95 -15.25 8.37
N LYS A 404 -0.76 -16.58 8.44
CA LYS A 404 0.50 -17.23 8.09
C LYS A 404 0.84 -17.06 6.62
N LEU A 405 2.14 -16.97 6.34
CA LEU A 405 2.68 -16.84 5.00
C LEU A 405 3.45 -18.11 4.61
N ALA A 406 3.09 -18.69 3.46
CA ALA A 406 3.79 -19.80 2.85
C ALA A 406 4.45 -19.35 1.55
N LYS A 407 5.78 -19.43 1.46
CA LYS A 407 6.53 -19.09 0.24
C LYS A 407 6.11 -20.01 -0.90
N ARG A 408 5.77 -19.43 -2.05
CA ARG A 408 5.31 -20.16 -3.24
C ARG A 408 6.20 -19.99 -4.47
N ASP A 409 6.77 -18.81 -4.67
CA ASP A 409 7.62 -18.55 -5.84
C ASP A 409 8.72 -17.52 -5.52
N THR A 410 9.75 -17.49 -6.36
CA THR A 410 10.78 -16.46 -6.36
C THR A 410 11.19 -16.14 -7.78
N ARG A 411 11.10 -14.86 -8.14
CA ARG A 411 11.58 -14.32 -9.40
C ARG A 411 12.91 -13.59 -9.18
N PRO A 412 14.04 -14.16 -9.60
CA PRO A 412 15.33 -13.47 -9.53
C PRO A 412 15.47 -12.43 -10.65
N ASP A 413 16.55 -11.64 -10.56
CA ASP A 413 17.06 -10.76 -11.61
C ASP A 413 16.07 -9.68 -12.06
N VAL A 414 15.32 -9.09 -11.11
CA VAL A 414 14.34 -8.02 -11.40
C VAL A 414 14.90 -6.61 -11.16
N GLY A 415 16.16 -6.50 -10.74
CA GLY A 415 16.82 -5.25 -10.37
C GLY A 415 16.52 -4.78 -8.94
N GLN A 416 17.03 -3.61 -8.57
CA GLN A 416 16.96 -3.06 -7.21
C GLN A 416 15.54 -2.59 -6.85
N VAL A 417 14.67 -3.52 -6.46
CA VAL A 417 13.26 -3.25 -6.20
C VAL A 417 13.08 -2.31 -5.01
N ALA A 418 12.39 -1.20 -5.24
CA ALA A 418 11.99 -0.23 -4.22
C ALA A 418 10.48 -0.28 -3.95
N PHE A 419 9.68 -0.63 -4.96
CA PHE A 419 8.23 -0.78 -4.90
C PHE A 419 7.81 -2.13 -5.50
N THR A 420 6.86 -2.79 -4.86
CA THR A 420 6.17 -3.97 -5.42
C THR A 420 4.72 -3.94 -4.99
N GLY A 421 3.81 -3.69 -5.93
CA GLY A 421 2.40 -3.41 -5.64
C GLY A 421 1.45 -4.07 -6.60
N PHE A 422 0.38 -4.69 -6.08
CA PHE A 422 -0.73 -5.10 -6.91
C PHE A 422 -1.48 -3.89 -7.46
N SER A 423 -1.77 -3.92 -8.76
CA SER A 423 -2.73 -2.99 -9.36
C SER A 423 -4.12 -3.29 -8.78
N PRO A 424 -4.88 -2.29 -8.29
CA PRO A 424 -6.26 -2.52 -7.88
C PRO A 424 -7.11 -3.10 -9.02
N PHE A 425 -8.04 -4.00 -8.65
CA PHE A 425 -9.08 -4.61 -9.51
C PHE A 425 -10.48 -4.19 -9.12
#